data_AF-A0A497EY15-F1
#
_entry.id   AF-A0A497EY15-F1
#
_cell.length_a   1.000
_cell.length_b   1.000
_cell.length_c   1.000
_cell.angle_alpha   90.00
_cell.angle_beta   90.00
_cell.angle_gamma   90.00
#
_symmetry.space_group_name_H-M   'P 1'
#
loop_
_entity.id
_entity.type
_entity.pdbx_description
1 polymer ?
#
loop_
_entity_poly.entity_id
_entity_poly.type
_entity_poly.pdbx_seq_one_letter_code
_entity_poly.pdbx_strand_id
1 'polypeptide(L)'
;MQRSSQASLKATLITGRTLDQGRTLEIGKFSKEYMSKVAIIELSKQDMEKLGISSGSAVKVSSAYGQVVVKAVESAFTPQGMAFIPMGPWANAIVSPNTQGSGMPTLKGIEVTIEKSEDHVLSLADFLHSYYGKKPFVDEVLSESQHNSSEQGTTTHKCVVCPFCGCLCDDLEVTVGSGRIVSIRYGCAIAEAKFVKHEEFRLTKPFIRRGEKPVFVSVDEAIEEAARILVNAKYPLLYGWSSTSVEAMRLGIELTELLGGLIDLTTVTCHGPSIEALQEIGLVSATLGQIKNRADVVVYWGSNPAQAHIRHMQRYTVLSKGVYRKTRKDRKLIVVDCRPTHTAKMADLFIQVEPNKDYELLTALRMIVNGYDIDCDVVAGVPKEKVYQLANTLMDAKFGVIYFGMGLTMTQGKSRNIEEAIKLVQDLNKWTKFVITPMRGHFNVTGAGEALTWITGFPFSVDFRRGFPRHSPGLTSATDALAKGFVDAALIIASDPVAHFPQQAVRHLAKIPLIVIDPKLSATASLADVFIPAAAVGIEQEGTAYRMDHVPLRLKKLIDPPQGVLSDEEILERLLAKVKKFKGVSAGVKDLE
;
A
#
# COMPACT_ATOMS: atom_id res chain seq x y z
N MET A 1 14.50 36.02 -32.46
CA MET A 1 14.11 34.61 -32.20
C MET A 1 13.03 34.59 -31.12
N GLN A 2 11.76 34.56 -31.52
CA GLN A 2 10.64 34.33 -30.61
C GLN A 2 10.76 32.90 -30.06
N ARG A 3 10.95 32.75 -28.75
CA ARG A 3 10.76 31.44 -28.10
C ARG A 3 9.28 31.09 -28.31
N SER A 4 9.01 30.11 -29.16
CA SER A 4 7.73 29.40 -29.20
C SER A 4 7.35 29.08 -27.75
N SER A 5 6.25 29.66 -27.26
CA SER A 5 5.75 29.32 -25.92
C SER A 5 5.35 27.85 -25.96
N GLN A 6 6.19 27.00 -25.38
CA GLN A 6 5.94 25.56 -25.30
C GLN A 6 4.57 25.34 -24.67
N ALA A 7 3.69 24.60 -25.33
CA ALA A 7 2.36 24.34 -24.83
C ALA A 7 2.46 23.65 -23.46
N SER A 8 1.79 24.24 -22.46
CA SER A 8 1.75 23.72 -21.10
C SER A 8 0.30 23.52 -20.67
N LEU A 9 0.08 22.49 -19.84
CA LEU A 9 -1.23 22.13 -19.32
C LEU A 9 -1.16 22.09 -17.80
N LYS A 10 -2.07 22.80 -17.14
CA LYS A 10 -2.35 22.58 -15.71
C LYS A 10 -3.35 21.45 -15.55
N ALA A 11 -3.06 20.53 -14.65
CA ALA A 11 -3.93 19.41 -14.35
C ALA A 11 -3.91 19.04 -12.85
N THR A 12 -4.97 18.39 -12.38
CA THR A 12 -4.98 17.77 -11.05
C THR A 12 -4.43 16.35 -11.15
N LEU A 13 -3.31 16.08 -10.48
CA LEU A 13 -2.69 14.77 -10.41
C LEU A 13 -3.41 13.88 -9.40
N ILE A 14 -3.85 12.72 -9.89
CA ILE A 14 -4.31 11.59 -9.09
C ILE A 14 -3.28 10.47 -9.21
N THR A 15 -2.94 9.83 -8.10
CA THR A 15 -2.11 8.62 -8.10
C THR A 15 -2.91 7.41 -7.68
N GLY A 16 -2.48 6.20 -7.99
CA GLY A 16 -3.19 5.00 -7.55
C GLY A 16 -2.61 3.72 -8.14
N ARG A 17 -3.14 2.58 -7.69
CA ARG A 17 -2.73 1.27 -8.18
C ARG A 17 -3.51 0.88 -9.43
N THR A 18 -2.79 0.38 -10.44
CA THR A 18 -3.40 -0.30 -11.60
C THR A 18 -3.20 -1.81 -11.50
N LEU A 19 -4.04 -2.58 -12.20
CA LEU A 19 -3.91 -4.04 -12.26
C LEU A 19 -2.56 -4.46 -12.87
N ASP A 20 -2.18 -3.84 -13.98
CA ASP A 20 -0.93 -4.13 -14.67
C ASP A 20 0.27 -3.86 -13.78
N GLN A 21 0.31 -2.72 -13.10
CA GLN A 21 1.32 -2.43 -12.08
C GLN A 21 1.34 -3.51 -11.00
N GLY A 22 0.16 -3.86 -10.46
CA GLY A 22 0.00 -4.87 -9.42
C GLY A 22 0.57 -6.22 -9.83
N ARG A 23 0.45 -6.59 -11.10
CA ARG A 23 0.98 -7.83 -11.66
C ARG A 23 2.49 -7.75 -11.90
N THR A 24 2.96 -6.69 -12.53
CA THR A 24 4.38 -6.57 -12.93
C THR A 24 5.30 -6.27 -11.75
N LEU A 25 4.80 -5.73 -10.64
CA LEU A 25 5.61 -5.57 -9.43
C LEU A 25 6.02 -6.92 -8.81
N GLU A 26 5.20 -7.96 -8.99
CA GLU A 26 5.49 -9.32 -8.49
C GLU A 26 6.48 -10.06 -9.41
N ILE A 27 6.60 -9.65 -10.68
CA ILE A 27 7.69 -10.07 -11.58
C ILE A 27 9.01 -9.46 -11.06
N GLY A 28 9.05 -8.14 -10.88
CA GLY A 28 10.18 -7.44 -10.28
C GLY A 28 10.23 -5.96 -10.65
N LYS A 29 10.64 -5.09 -9.71
CA LYS A 29 10.60 -3.63 -9.89
C LYS A 29 11.64 -3.09 -10.88
N PHE A 30 12.72 -3.84 -11.11
CA PHE A 30 13.75 -3.49 -12.10
C PHE A 30 13.47 -4.11 -13.48
N SER A 31 12.34 -4.82 -13.65
CA SER A 31 11.91 -5.34 -14.95
C SER A 31 11.44 -4.22 -15.90
N LYS A 32 11.59 -4.46 -17.21
CA LYS A 32 11.09 -3.54 -18.25
C LYS A 32 9.56 -3.48 -18.22
N GLU A 33 8.93 -4.61 -17.92
CA GLU A 33 7.48 -4.78 -17.77
C GLU A 33 6.95 -3.87 -16.66
N TYR A 34 7.57 -3.85 -15.49
CA TYR A 34 7.17 -2.95 -14.41
C TYR A 34 7.37 -1.49 -14.81
N MET A 35 8.55 -1.13 -15.29
CA MET A 35 8.89 0.25 -15.63
C MET A 35 7.92 0.85 -16.66
N SER A 36 7.59 0.09 -17.71
CA SER A 36 6.64 0.52 -18.76
C SER A 36 5.22 0.78 -18.25
N LYS A 37 4.89 0.29 -17.05
CA LYS A 37 3.56 0.43 -16.43
C LYS A 37 3.51 1.46 -15.31
N VAL A 38 4.64 1.98 -14.85
CA VAL A 38 4.68 2.98 -13.76
C VAL A 38 5.34 4.30 -14.13
N ALA A 39 6.20 4.32 -15.14
CA ALA A 39 6.84 5.54 -15.64
C ALA A 39 6.00 6.20 -16.74
N ILE A 40 4.68 6.26 -16.51
CA ILE A 40 3.69 6.78 -17.46
C ILE A 40 2.78 7.81 -16.80
N ILE A 41 2.16 8.66 -17.61
CA ILE A 41 1.07 9.55 -17.24
C ILE A 41 -0.11 9.33 -18.18
N GLU A 42 -1.25 8.95 -17.61
CA GLU A 42 -2.52 8.86 -18.32
C GLU A 42 -3.16 10.25 -18.43
N LEU A 43 -3.57 10.62 -19.64
CA LEU A 43 -4.22 11.91 -19.96
C LEU A 43 -5.46 11.68 -20.83
N SER A 44 -6.38 12.65 -20.81
CA SER A 44 -7.50 12.68 -21.76
C SER A 44 -6.99 12.94 -23.18
N LYS A 45 -7.73 12.45 -24.18
CA LYS A 45 -7.41 12.72 -25.60
C LYS A 45 -7.33 14.22 -25.89
N GLN A 46 -8.28 15.00 -25.36
CA GLN A 46 -8.35 16.45 -25.55
C GLN A 46 -7.14 17.17 -24.95
N ASP A 47 -6.64 16.70 -23.80
CA ASP A 47 -5.46 17.29 -23.16
C ASP A 47 -4.18 16.96 -23.91
N MET A 48 -4.08 15.75 -24.49
CA MET A 48 -2.97 15.38 -25.36
C MET A 48 -2.95 16.20 -26.66
N GLU A 49 -4.13 16.44 -27.27
CA GLU A 49 -4.29 17.32 -28.44
C GLU A 49 -3.86 18.76 -28.13
N LYS A 50 -4.28 19.31 -26.98
CA LYS A 50 -3.86 20.65 -26.52
C LYS A 50 -2.35 20.77 -26.32
N LEU A 51 -1.70 19.70 -25.86
CA LEU A 51 -0.25 19.63 -25.66
C LEU A 51 0.53 19.34 -26.96
N GLY A 52 -0.15 18.97 -28.05
CA GLY A 52 0.50 18.57 -29.30
C GLY A 52 1.36 17.29 -29.15
N ILE A 53 0.88 16.34 -28.35
CA ILE A 53 1.57 15.06 -28.06
C ILE A 53 0.70 13.86 -28.42
N SER A 54 1.35 12.72 -28.65
CA SER A 54 0.72 11.41 -28.88
C SER A 54 1.14 10.39 -27.82
N SER A 55 0.44 9.25 -27.73
CA SER A 55 0.81 8.17 -26.80
C SER A 55 2.25 7.72 -27.05
N GLY A 56 3.06 7.62 -25.99
CA GLY A 56 4.50 7.35 -26.05
C GLY A 56 5.40 8.59 -26.11
N SER A 57 4.84 9.79 -26.25
CA SER A 57 5.59 11.04 -26.12
C SER A 57 6.13 11.19 -24.70
N ALA A 58 7.36 11.68 -24.54
CA ALA A 58 7.88 12.05 -23.24
C ALA A 58 7.30 13.41 -22.82
N VAL A 59 6.91 13.51 -21.56
CA VAL A 59 6.42 14.76 -20.96
C VAL A 59 7.12 14.97 -19.62
N LYS A 60 7.43 16.22 -19.33
CA LYS A 60 7.91 16.68 -18.03
C LYS A 60 6.68 17.09 -17.22
N VAL A 61 6.58 16.53 -16.02
CA VAL A 61 5.49 16.80 -15.07
C VAL A 61 6.12 17.47 -13.86
N SER A 62 5.67 18.68 -13.54
CA SER A 62 6.23 19.50 -12.48
C SER A 62 5.16 19.83 -11.44
N SER A 63 5.53 19.81 -10.17
CA SER A 63 4.74 20.27 -9.03
C SER A 63 5.56 21.23 -8.19
N ALA A 64 4.99 21.78 -7.12
CA ALA A 64 5.75 22.51 -6.10
C ALA A 64 6.81 21.66 -5.37
N TYR A 65 6.77 20.33 -5.51
CA TYR A 65 7.58 19.38 -4.73
C TYR A 65 8.70 18.72 -5.54
N GLY A 66 8.67 18.85 -6.85
CA GLY A 66 9.64 18.24 -7.75
C GLY A 66 9.13 18.13 -9.17
N GLN A 67 9.93 17.52 -10.03
CA GLN A 67 9.63 17.26 -11.43
C GLN A 67 10.05 15.85 -11.81
N VAL A 68 9.38 15.25 -12.80
CA VAL A 68 9.75 13.97 -13.40
C VAL A 68 9.47 13.96 -14.89
N VAL A 69 10.16 13.08 -15.62
CA VAL A 69 9.86 12.78 -17.03
C VAL A 69 9.22 11.40 -17.11
N VAL A 70 8.07 11.31 -17.77
CA VAL A 70 7.28 10.08 -17.94
C VAL A 70 6.70 10.02 -19.36
N LYS A 71 6.20 8.84 -19.77
CA LYS A 71 5.53 8.68 -21.07
C LYS A 71 4.04 8.98 -20.98
N ALA A 72 3.54 9.84 -21.86
CA ALA A 72 2.11 10.09 -21.98
C ALA A 72 1.37 8.89 -22.59
N VAL A 73 0.19 8.58 -22.05
CA VAL A 73 -0.70 7.51 -22.52
C VAL A 73 -2.12 8.06 -22.54
N GLU A 74 -2.83 7.86 -23.65
CA GLU A 74 -4.25 8.22 -23.74
C GLU A 74 -5.10 7.30 -22.84
N SER A 75 -6.00 7.87 -22.05
CA SER A 75 -6.88 7.12 -21.16
C SER A 75 -8.29 7.68 -21.13
N ALA A 76 -9.26 6.84 -21.47
CA ALA A 76 -10.68 7.12 -21.29
C ALA A 76 -11.13 7.14 -19.80
N PHE A 77 -10.22 6.77 -18.88
CA PHE A 77 -10.47 6.78 -17.44
C PHE A 77 -9.94 8.05 -16.76
N THR A 78 -9.34 8.96 -17.51
CA THR A 78 -8.79 10.22 -17.00
C THR A 78 -9.56 11.38 -17.63
N PRO A 79 -10.43 12.06 -16.85
CA PRO A 79 -11.18 13.22 -17.33
C PRO A 79 -10.26 14.38 -17.77
N GLN A 80 -10.81 15.29 -18.57
CA GLN A 80 -10.12 16.50 -18.97
C GLN A 80 -9.70 17.34 -17.74
N GLY A 81 -8.49 17.91 -17.78
CA GLY A 81 -7.93 18.69 -16.66
C GLY A 81 -7.43 17.83 -15.49
N MET A 82 -7.43 16.50 -15.65
CA MET A 82 -6.87 15.55 -14.69
C MET A 82 -5.70 14.80 -15.32
N ALA A 83 -4.75 14.41 -14.48
CA ALA A 83 -3.67 13.52 -14.83
C ALA A 83 -3.65 12.33 -13.89
N PHE A 84 -3.28 11.15 -14.40
CA PHE A 84 -3.08 9.99 -13.55
C PHE A 84 -1.70 9.37 -13.74
N ILE A 85 -0.95 9.20 -12.64
CA ILE A 85 0.31 8.45 -12.64
C ILE A 85 0.14 7.24 -11.71
N PRO A 86 0.41 6.01 -12.19
CA PRO A 86 0.45 4.84 -11.33
C PRO A 86 1.41 5.06 -10.15
N MET A 87 1.01 4.67 -8.95
CA MET A 87 1.82 4.92 -7.76
C MET A 87 3.23 4.31 -7.90
N GLY A 88 4.27 5.00 -7.45
CA GLY A 88 5.64 4.52 -7.62
C GLY A 88 6.66 5.66 -7.55
N PRO A 89 7.94 5.36 -7.83
CA PRO A 89 9.03 6.34 -7.71
C PRO A 89 8.77 7.65 -8.47
N TRP A 90 8.30 7.56 -9.72
CA TRP A 90 7.98 8.73 -10.54
C TRP A 90 6.85 9.58 -9.96
N ALA A 91 5.75 8.96 -9.50
CA ALA A 91 4.68 9.69 -8.83
C ALA A 91 5.19 10.37 -7.56
N ASN A 92 5.96 9.65 -6.75
CA ASN A 92 6.38 10.14 -5.42
C ASN A 92 7.44 11.25 -5.47
N ALA A 93 8.08 11.45 -6.62
CA ALA A 93 8.97 12.57 -6.86
C ALA A 93 8.25 13.91 -7.03
N ILE A 94 6.93 13.92 -7.21
CA ILE A 94 6.14 15.13 -7.46
C ILE A 94 4.95 15.27 -6.51
N VAL A 95 4.90 14.49 -5.43
CA VAL A 95 3.82 14.55 -4.43
C VAL A 95 4.25 15.32 -3.19
N SER A 96 3.24 15.84 -2.47
CA SER A 96 3.48 16.59 -1.24
C SER A 96 3.96 15.69 -0.12
N PRO A 97 5.08 16.01 0.56
CA PRO A 97 5.48 15.32 1.77
C PRO A 97 4.62 15.74 2.98
N ASN A 98 3.76 16.77 2.85
CA ASN A 98 2.98 17.29 3.96
C ASN A 98 1.92 16.29 4.43
N THR A 99 2.04 15.90 5.68
CA THR A 99 1.16 14.94 6.35
C THR A 99 -0.05 15.58 7.03
N GLN A 100 -0.10 16.91 7.15
CA GLN A 100 -1.16 17.67 7.84
C GLN A 100 -1.45 17.13 9.25
N GLY A 101 -0.41 16.63 9.94
CA GLY A 101 -0.54 16.05 11.28
C GLY A 101 -1.02 14.59 11.32
N SER A 102 -1.41 13.99 10.19
CA SER A 102 -1.97 12.62 10.17
C SER A 102 -0.96 11.49 9.95
N GLY A 103 0.31 11.84 9.71
CA GLY A 103 1.30 10.90 9.17
C GLY A 103 1.15 10.57 7.67
N MET A 104 -0.04 10.68 7.08
CA MET A 104 -0.30 10.34 5.68
C MET A 104 0.08 11.50 4.74
N PRO A 105 1.05 11.34 3.82
CA PRO A 105 1.34 12.35 2.82
C PRO A 105 0.16 12.62 1.87
N THR A 106 0.09 13.82 1.30
CA THR A 106 -0.94 14.13 0.29
C THR A 106 -0.46 13.64 -1.07
N LEU A 107 -0.94 12.46 -1.48
CA LEU A 107 -0.48 11.76 -2.69
C LEU A 107 -1.44 11.92 -3.89
N LYS A 108 -2.57 12.60 -3.70
CA LYS A 108 -3.62 12.79 -4.71
C LYS A 108 -4.18 14.21 -4.61
N GLY A 109 -4.74 14.70 -5.71
CA GLY A 109 -5.36 16.02 -5.74
C GLY A 109 -4.34 17.16 -5.77
N ILE A 110 -3.21 16.95 -6.45
CA ILE A 110 -2.08 17.89 -6.48
C ILE A 110 -2.08 18.64 -7.81
N GLU A 111 -1.94 19.96 -7.81
CA GLU A 111 -1.76 20.71 -9.05
C GLU A 111 -0.38 20.39 -9.67
N VAL A 112 -0.39 20.04 -10.96
CA VAL A 112 0.81 19.82 -11.76
C VAL A 112 0.75 20.61 -13.06
N THR A 113 1.93 20.97 -13.56
CA THR A 113 2.12 21.49 -14.91
C THR A 113 2.75 20.41 -15.77
N ILE A 114 2.19 20.18 -16.95
CA ILE A 114 2.65 19.16 -17.91
C ILE A 114 3.13 19.87 -19.17
N GLU A 115 4.33 19.51 -19.61
CA GLU A 115 4.97 20.07 -20.80
C GLU A 115 5.56 18.93 -21.64
N LYS A 116 5.53 19.05 -22.97
CA LYS A 116 6.26 18.14 -23.86
C LYS A 116 7.74 18.16 -23.48
N SER A 117 8.41 17.01 -23.46
CA SER A 117 9.85 16.92 -23.20
C SER A 117 10.57 16.13 -24.29
N GLU A 118 11.82 16.50 -24.55
CA GLU A 118 12.77 15.71 -25.37
C GLU A 118 13.62 14.78 -24.51
N ASP A 119 13.59 14.95 -23.19
CA ASP A 119 14.31 14.09 -22.25
C ASP A 119 13.77 12.66 -22.30
N HIS A 120 14.66 11.71 -22.05
CA HIS A 120 14.29 10.32 -21.91
C HIS A 120 13.78 10.03 -20.49
N VAL A 121 12.92 9.02 -20.39
CA VAL A 121 12.49 8.49 -19.09
C VAL A 121 13.66 7.69 -18.52
N LEU A 122 14.15 8.08 -17.35
CA LEU A 122 15.23 7.38 -16.66
C LEU A 122 14.84 5.94 -16.34
N SER A 123 15.83 5.03 -16.36
CA SER A 123 15.65 3.71 -15.76
C SER A 123 15.40 3.84 -14.25
N LEU A 124 14.85 2.82 -13.60
CA LEU A 124 14.67 2.88 -12.14
C LEU A 124 16.02 3.07 -11.42
N ALA A 125 17.07 2.38 -11.86
CA ALA A 125 18.39 2.50 -11.24
C ALA A 125 18.95 3.93 -11.39
N ASP A 126 18.90 4.49 -12.60
CA ASP A 126 19.36 5.86 -12.87
C ASP A 126 18.52 6.90 -12.12
N PHE A 127 17.21 6.68 -12.05
CA PHE A 127 16.31 7.52 -11.26
C PHE A 127 16.71 7.52 -9.79
N LEU A 128 16.87 6.34 -9.17
CA LEU A 128 17.25 6.24 -7.75
C LEU A 128 18.60 6.91 -7.48
N HIS A 129 19.59 6.67 -8.35
CA HIS A 129 20.91 7.27 -8.21
C HIS A 129 20.86 8.80 -8.34
N SER A 130 20.20 9.31 -9.38
CA SER A 130 20.06 10.75 -9.65
C SER A 130 19.29 11.48 -8.56
N TYR A 131 18.21 10.90 -8.04
CA TYR A 131 17.31 11.57 -7.10
C TYR A 131 17.78 11.51 -5.64
N TYR A 132 18.56 10.49 -5.30
CA TYR A 132 18.92 10.19 -3.91
C TYR A 132 20.42 10.10 -3.64
N GLY A 133 21.27 10.13 -4.68
CA GLY A 133 22.73 10.18 -4.56
C GLY A 133 23.38 8.89 -4.03
N LYS A 134 22.63 7.79 -3.93
CA LYS A 134 23.13 6.47 -3.50
C LYS A 134 23.03 5.49 -4.67
N LYS A 135 24.14 4.84 -5.01
CA LYS A 135 24.18 3.85 -6.11
C LYS A 135 23.32 2.62 -5.75
N PRO A 136 22.25 2.31 -6.50
CA PRO A 136 21.49 1.09 -6.31
C PRO A 136 22.30 -0.11 -6.80
N PHE A 137 22.26 -1.21 -6.04
CA PHE A 137 22.77 -2.50 -6.50
C PHE A 137 21.65 -3.26 -7.20
N VAL A 138 21.88 -3.63 -8.46
CA VAL A 138 20.88 -4.34 -9.28
C VAL A 138 21.54 -5.56 -9.88
N ASP A 139 22.40 -5.36 -10.87
CA ASP A 139 23.11 -6.44 -11.55
C ASP A 139 24.10 -7.15 -10.62
N GLU A 140 24.64 -6.42 -9.63
CA GLU A 140 25.63 -6.98 -8.69
C GLU A 140 25.03 -7.96 -7.69
N VAL A 141 23.72 -7.89 -7.44
CA VAL A 141 23.04 -8.69 -6.40
C VAL A 141 22.10 -9.74 -6.97
N LEU A 142 21.69 -9.59 -8.23
CA LEU A 142 20.95 -10.63 -8.93
C LEU A 142 21.91 -11.74 -9.36
N SER A 143 21.79 -12.91 -8.75
CA SER A 143 22.49 -14.12 -9.20
C SER A 143 21.72 -14.81 -10.32
N GLU A 144 22.43 -15.51 -11.21
CA GLU A 144 21.81 -16.48 -12.10
C GLU A 144 21.07 -17.55 -11.28
N SER A 145 19.80 -17.78 -11.58
CA SER A 145 19.01 -18.83 -10.95
C SER A 145 19.51 -20.19 -11.44
N GLN A 146 20.18 -20.94 -10.57
CA GLN A 146 20.53 -22.33 -10.86
C GLN A 146 19.28 -23.20 -10.81
N HIS A 147 18.98 -23.87 -11.93
CA HIS A 147 17.85 -24.76 -12.06
C HIS A 147 18.33 -26.21 -12.14
N ASN A 148 18.19 -26.95 -11.05
CA ASN A 148 18.23 -28.41 -11.12
C ASN A 148 16.79 -28.92 -11.17
N SER A 149 16.35 -29.31 -12.36
CA SER A 149 15.08 -30.01 -12.53
C SER A 149 15.34 -31.52 -12.56
N SER A 150 14.74 -32.23 -11.62
CA SER A 150 14.40 -33.63 -11.80
C SER A 150 12.88 -33.71 -11.91
N GLU A 151 12.38 -34.49 -12.87
CA GLU A 151 10.94 -34.72 -13.03
C GLU A 151 10.41 -35.45 -11.79
N GLN A 152 9.56 -34.78 -11.03
CA GLN A 152 8.80 -35.36 -9.93
C GLN A 152 7.32 -35.02 -10.12
N GLY A 153 6.44 -35.84 -9.52
CA GLY A 153 5.00 -35.63 -9.56
C GLY A 153 4.56 -34.27 -9.01
N THR A 154 3.39 -33.79 -9.44
CA THR A 154 2.80 -32.54 -8.93
C THR A 154 1.87 -32.82 -7.75
N THR A 155 1.80 -31.88 -6.81
CA THR A 155 0.88 -31.89 -5.67
C THR A 155 0.04 -30.61 -5.66
N THR A 156 -1.27 -30.72 -5.43
CA THR A 156 -2.16 -29.56 -5.34
C THR A 156 -2.59 -29.30 -3.90
N HIS A 157 -2.22 -28.12 -3.39
CA HIS A 157 -2.65 -27.60 -2.10
C HIS A 157 -3.98 -26.87 -2.28
N LYS A 158 -4.98 -27.21 -1.48
CA LYS A 158 -6.31 -26.55 -1.49
C LYS A 158 -6.47 -25.59 -0.33
N CYS A 159 -7.45 -24.68 -0.43
CA CYS A 159 -7.76 -23.67 0.59
C CYS A 159 -6.49 -22.91 1.00
N VAL A 160 -5.73 -22.45 0.00
CA VAL A 160 -4.54 -21.64 0.19
C VAL A 160 -4.97 -20.19 0.36
N VAL A 161 -4.40 -19.53 1.35
CA VAL A 161 -4.65 -18.12 1.66
C VAL A 161 -3.67 -17.26 0.86
N CYS A 162 -4.19 -16.28 0.12
CA CYS A 162 -3.41 -15.39 -0.76
C CYS A 162 -2.72 -14.27 0.03
N PRO A 163 -1.37 -14.19 0.04
CA PRO A 163 -0.61 -13.19 0.79
C PRO A 163 -0.37 -11.90 -0.02
N PHE A 164 -1.39 -11.35 -0.70
CA PHE A 164 -1.24 -10.10 -1.48
C PHE A 164 -2.00 -8.90 -0.88
N CYS A 165 -3.31 -8.83 -1.11
CA CYS A 165 -4.15 -7.72 -0.65
C CYS A 165 -5.01 -8.12 0.56
N GLY A 166 -5.60 -7.13 1.22
CA GLY A 166 -6.47 -7.30 2.40
C GLY A 166 -7.76 -8.10 2.16
N CYS A 167 -8.02 -8.60 0.95
CA CYS A 167 -9.07 -9.60 0.71
C CYS A 167 -8.74 -10.97 1.27
N LEU A 168 -7.44 -11.26 1.46
CA LEU A 168 -6.91 -12.49 2.05
C LEU A 168 -7.66 -13.74 1.57
N CYS A 169 -7.69 -13.93 0.25
CA CYS A 169 -8.52 -14.96 -0.37
C CYS A 169 -8.02 -16.35 0.05
N ASP A 170 -8.84 -17.13 0.75
CA ASP A 170 -8.58 -18.45 1.34
C ASP A 170 -9.05 -19.67 0.52
N ASP A 171 -9.43 -19.48 -0.74
CA ASP A 171 -10.02 -20.49 -1.62
C ASP A 171 -9.13 -20.85 -2.82
N LEU A 172 -7.86 -20.45 -2.79
CA LEU A 172 -6.94 -20.77 -3.88
C LEU A 172 -6.58 -22.25 -3.85
N GLU A 173 -6.36 -22.80 -5.05
CA GLU A 173 -5.69 -24.07 -5.21
C GLU A 173 -4.35 -23.84 -5.90
N VAL A 174 -3.26 -24.32 -5.30
CA VAL A 174 -1.91 -24.08 -5.77
C VAL A 174 -1.26 -25.42 -6.10
N THR A 175 -0.80 -25.57 -7.33
CA THR A 175 -0.11 -26.78 -7.79
C THR A 175 1.38 -26.57 -7.72
N VAL A 176 2.06 -27.43 -6.97
CA VAL A 176 3.51 -27.45 -6.76
C VAL A 176 4.09 -28.65 -7.50
N GLY A 177 5.21 -28.47 -8.19
CA GLY A 177 5.96 -29.52 -8.87
C GLY A 177 7.45 -29.22 -8.83
N SER A 178 8.27 -30.24 -8.51
CA SER A 178 9.73 -30.11 -8.38
C SER A 178 10.16 -28.92 -7.50
N GLY A 179 9.49 -28.74 -6.36
CA GLY A 179 9.77 -27.65 -5.40
C GLY A 179 9.34 -26.24 -5.83
N ARG A 180 8.60 -26.10 -6.94
CA ARG A 180 8.17 -24.81 -7.50
C ARG A 180 6.67 -24.72 -7.62
N ILE A 181 6.13 -23.51 -7.57
CA ILE A 181 4.72 -23.28 -7.89
C ILE A 181 4.55 -23.22 -9.41
N VAL A 182 3.78 -24.16 -9.94
CA VAL A 182 3.56 -24.32 -11.40
C VAL A 182 2.34 -23.52 -11.85
N SER A 183 1.26 -23.55 -11.08
CA SER A 183 0.01 -22.88 -11.43
C SER A 183 -0.85 -22.66 -10.20
N ILE A 184 -1.80 -21.72 -10.33
CA ILE A 184 -2.85 -21.52 -9.34
C ILE A 184 -4.22 -21.53 -10.01
N ARG A 185 -5.24 -22.01 -9.28
CA ARG A 185 -6.66 -21.85 -9.63
C ARG A 185 -7.33 -20.91 -8.64
N TYR A 186 -8.38 -20.24 -9.11
CA TYR A 186 -9.16 -19.26 -8.35
C TYR A 186 -8.36 -18.03 -7.89
N GLY A 187 -7.14 -17.81 -8.37
CA GLY A 187 -6.41 -16.55 -8.15
C GLY A 187 -6.88 -15.43 -9.10
N CYS A 188 -6.64 -14.17 -8.73
CA CYS A 188 -6.62 -13.09 -9.71
C CYS A 188 -5.23 -13.00 -10.37
N ALA A 189 -5.10 -12.20 -11.43
CA ALA A 189 -3.83 -12.02 -12.15
C ALA A 189 -2.65 -11.57 -11.26
N ILE A 190 -2.92 -10.84 -10.17
CA ILE A 190 -1.86 -10.46 -9.22
C ILE A 190 -1.47 -11.63 -8.32
N ALA A 191 -2.43 -12.40 -7.83
CA ALA A 191 -2.14 -13.61 -7.06
C ALA A 191 -1.35 -14.61 -7.92
N GLU A 192 -1.70 -14.75 -9.19
CA GLU A 192 -0.99 -15.62 -10.14
C GLU A 192 0.46 -15.17 -10.30
N ALA A 193 0.70 -13.87 -10.53
CA ALA A 193 2.06 -13.35 -10.59
C ALA A 193 2.81 -13.58 -9.26
N LYS A 194 2.19 -13.28 -8.11
CA LYS A 194 2.82 -13.48 -6.80
C LYS A 194 3.27 -14.92 -6.55
N PHE A 195 2.42 -15.90 -6.86
CA PHE A 195 2.71 -17.31 -6.63
C PHE A 195 3.63 -17.91 -7.71
N VAL A 196 3.32 -17.72 -8.99
CA VAL A 196 4.04 -18.37 -10.11
C VAL A 196 5.38 -17.67 -10.40
N LYS A 197 5.45 -16.34 -10.22
CA LYS A 197 6.67 -15.55 -10.42
C LYS A 197 7.42 -15.28 -9.11
N HIS A 198 7.12 -16.06 -8.08
CA HIS A 198 7.70 -15.94 -6.74
C HIS A 198 9.24 -15.91 -6.74
N GLU A 199 9.89 -16.64 -7.65
CA GLU A 199 11.36 -16.70 -7.73
C GLU A 199 11.99 -15.60 -8.60
N GLU A 200 11.21 -14.85 -9.38
CA GLU A 200 11.76 -13.79 -10.22
C GLU A 200 12.28 -12.63 -9.35
N PHE A 201 13.47 -12.11 -9.66
CA PHE A 201 14.18 -11.10 -8.87
C PHE A 201 14.37 -11.48 -7.39
N ARG A 202 14.44 -12.79 -7.10
CA ARG A 202 14.72 -13.31 -5.76
C ARG A 202 16.16 -13.05 -5.37
N LEU A 203 16.37 -12.62 -4.12
CA LEU A 203 17.69 -12.54 -3.51
C LEU A 203 17.84 -13.71 -2.54
N THR A 204 19.00 -14.38 -2.58
CA THR A 204 19.27 -15.59 -1.79
C THR A 204 20.50 -15.46 -0.89
N LYS A 205 21.31 -14.42 -1.08
CA LYS A 205 22.53 -14.18 -0.30
C LYS A 205 22.45 -12.83 0.42
N PRO A 206 22.78 -12.78 1.72
CA PRO A 206 22.97 -11.52 2.42
C PRO A 206 24.14 -10.74 1.83
N PHE A 207 24.07 -9.42 1.91
CA PHE A 207 25.19 -8.56 1.57
C PHE A 207 25.31 -7.35 2.50
N ILE A 208 26.54 -6.85 2.63
CA ILE A 208 26.86 -5.58 3.29
C ILE A 208 27.48 -4.65 2.26
N ARG A 209 27.01 -3.40 2.21
CA ARG A 209 27.58 -2.35 1.38
C ARG A 209 28.94 -1.92 1.93
N ARG A 210 29.99 -2.03 1.10
CA ARG A 210 31.32 -1.48 1.37
C ARG A 210 31.69 -0.54 0.22
N GLY A 211 31.47 0.76 0.43
CA GLY A 211 31.58 1.77 -0.63
C GLY A 211 30.52 1.57 -1.71
N GLU A 212 30.93 1.51 -2.98
CA GLU A 212 30.04 1.34 -4.13
C GLU A 212 29.85 -0.13 -4.58
N LYS A 213 30.18 -1.09 -3.70
CA LYS A 213 30.06 -2.53 -4.00
C LYS A 213 29.32 -3.28 -2.88
N PRO A 214 28.47 -4.27 -3.23
CA PRO A 214 27.96 -5.24 -2.27
C PRO A 214 29.03 -6.29 -1.98
N VAL A 215 29.26 -6.60 -0.70
CA VAL A 215 30.08 -7.73 -0.25
C VAL A 215 29.12 -8.78 0.31
N PHE A 216 29.06 -9.95 -0.34
CA PHE A 216 28.23 -11.05 0.14
C PHE A 216 28.84 -11.68 1.39
N VAL A 217 28.00 -11.93 2.38
CA VAL A 217 28.41 -12.41 3.71
C VAL A 217 27.48 -13.53 4.19
N SER A 218 27.87 -14.17 5.29
CA SER A 218 26.96 -15.11 5.98
C SER A 218 25.75 -14.40 6.58
N VAL A 219 24.66 -15.13 6.81
CA VAL A 219 23.46 -14.59 7.46
C VAL A 219 23.80 -14.08 8.86
N ASP A 220 24.63 -14.80 9.62
CA ASP A 220 25.02 -14.39 10.97
C ASP A 220 25.86 -13.11 10.98
N GLU A 221 26.75 -12.92 10.00
CA GLU A 221 27.53 -11.68 9.85
C GLU A 221 26.63 -10.49 9.48
N ALA A 222 25.67 -10.67 8.58
CA ALA A 222 24.71 -9.63 8.22
C ALA A 222 23.81 -9.25 9.41
N ILE A 223 23.31 -10.24 10.17
CA ILE A 223 22.52 -10.01 11.39
C ILE A 223 23.37 -9.27 12.45
N GLU A 224 24.64 -9.62 12.59
CA GLU A 224 25.53 -8.96 13.53
C GLU A 224 25.82 -7.50 13.15
N GLU A 225 26.06 -7.21 11.87
CA GLU A 225 26.19 -5.83 11.36
C GLU A 225 24.88 -5.04 11.58
N ALA A 226 23.72 -5.63 11.27
CA ALA A 226 22.42 -5.01 11.51
C ALA A 226 22.21 -4.69 12.99
N ALA A 227 22.52 -5.62 13.90
CA ALA A 227 22.44 -5.41 15.35
C ALA A 227 23.34 -4.25 15.80
N ARG A 228 24.57 -4.18 15.27
CA ARG A 228 25.53 -3.13 15.60
C ARG A 228 25.04 -1.75 15.16
N ILE A 229 24.50 -1.64 13.95
CA ILE A 229 23.90 -0.40 13.44
C ILE A 229 22.75 0.04 14.34
N LEU A 230 21.83 -0.86 14.67
CA LEU A 230 20.65 -0.53 15.47
C LEU A 230 20.98 -0.12 16.90
N VAL A 231 21.93 -0.80 17.56
CA VAL A 231 22.34 -0.46 18.93
C VAL A 231 23.09 0.87 19.01
N ASN A 232 23.83 1.24 17.97
CA ASN A 232 24.54 2.52 17.90
C ASN A 232 23.65 3.70 17.47
N ALA A 233 22.45 3.43 16.94
CA ALA A 233 21.49 4.46 16.55
C ALA A 233 20.86 5.10 17.79
N LYS A 234 20.71 6.44 17.77
CA LYS A 234 20.05 7.19 18.85
C LYS A 234 18.53 7.13 18.72
N TYR A 235 18.02 7.03 17.50
CA TYR A 235 16.60 6.93 17.23
C TYR A 235 16.33 6.10 15.96
N PRO A 236 16.45 4.76 16.04
CA PRO A 236 16.22 3.90 14.89
C PRO A 236 14.73 3.81 14.53
N LEU A 237 14.44 3.81 13.22
CA LEU A 237 13.13 3.51 12.66
C LEU A 237 13.01 2.04 12.29
N LEU A 238 11.94 1.39 12.72
CA LEU A 238 11.57 0.01 12.41
C LEU A 238 10.26 0.03 11.60
N TYR A 239 10.33 -0.14 10.27
CA TYR A 239 9.19 0.12 9.37
C TYR A 239 8.85 -1.04 8.43
N GLY A 240 7.55 -1.21 8.16
CA GLY A 240 7.04 -2.10 7.11
C GLY A 240 5.94 -3.02 7.61
N TRP A 241 6.31 -4.26 7.97
CA TRP A 241 5.55 -5.25 8.77
C TRP A 241 4.24 -5.80 8.17
N SER A 242 3.55 -5.02 7.33
CA SER A 242 2.22 -5.35 6.81
C SER A 242 2.20 -6.51 5.79
N SER A 243 3.37 -7.02 5.40
CA SER A 243 3.53 -8.15 4.49
C SER A 243 4.34 -9.32 5.09
N THR A 244 4.38 -9.44 6.42
CA THR A 244 4.91 -10.61 7.15
C THR A 244 3.84 -11.21 8.09
N SER A 245 4.21 -12.18 8.92
CA SER A 245 3.35 -12.86 9.91
C SER A 245 3.14 -11.99 11.17
N VAL A 246 2.07 -12.26 11.92
CA VAL A 246 1.84 -11.63 13.23
C VAL A 246 2.93 -12.03 14.23
N GLU A 247 3.43 -13.25 14.10
CA GLU A 247 4.50 -13.82 14.90
C GLU A 247 5.80 -13.01 14.75
N ALA A 248 6.23 -12.73 13.51
CA ALA A 248 7.35 -11.85 13.23
C ALA A 248 7.13 -10.42 13.77
N MET A 249 5.90 -9.89 13.62
CA MET A 249 5.57 -8.55 14.11
C MET A 249 5.79 -8.40 15.62
N ARG A 250 5.45 -9.42 16.43
CA ARG A 250 5.65 -9.38 17.88
C ARG A 250 7.11 -9.22 18.26
N LEU A 251 8.01 -9.93 17.58
CA LEU A 251 9.46 -9.82 17.77
C LEU A 251 9.96 -8.42 17.36
N GLY A 252 9.41 -7.86 16.28
CA GLY A 252 9.70 -6.49 15.86
C GLY A 252 9.33 -5.43 16.90
N ILE A 253 8.20 -5.61 17.59
CA ILE A 253 7.76 -4.71 18.68
C ILE A 253 8.73 -4.79 19.85
N GLU A 254 9.05 -6.00 20.31
CA GLU A 254 10.02 -6.20 21.40
C GLU A 254 11.39 -5.63 21.05
N LEU A 255 11.87 -5.85 19.82
CA LEU A 255 13.11 -5.28 19.33
C LEU A 255 13.09 -3.75 19.36
N THR A 256 11.99 -3.12 18.92
CA THR A 256 11.87 -1.65 18.91
C THR A 256 11.88 -1.10 20.34
N GLU A 257 11.13 -1.73 21.25
CA GLU A 257 11.06 -1.35 22.65
C GLU A 257 12.45 -1.42 23.30
N LEU A 258 13.16 -2.53 23.09
CA LEU A 258 14.52 -2.72 23.60
C LEU A 258 15.48 -1.66 23.06
N LEU A 259 15.32 -1.23 21.81
CA LEU A 259 16.14 -0.17 21.20
C LEU A 259 15.74 1.23 21.68
N GLY A 260 14.53 1.43 22.20
CA GLY A 260 13.97 2.76 22.42
C GLY A 260 13.70 3.51 21.10
N GLY A 261 13.38 2.76 20.03
CA GLY A 261 13.19 3.27 18.68
C GLY A 261 11.76 3.69 18.35
N LEU A 262 11.53 3.94 17.07
CA LEU A 262 10.21 4.19 16.49
C LEU A 262 9.78 2.98 15.66
N ILE A 263 8.60 2.41 15.92
CA ILE A 263 7.97 1.41 15.06
C ILE A 263 6.79 2.01 14.32
N ASP A 264 6.70 1.75 13.02
CA ASP A 264 5.56 2.19 12.22
C ASP A 264 5.24 1.21 11.09
N LEU A 265 3.97 1.21 10.67
CA LEU A 265 3.42 0.25 9.71
C LEU A 265 3.11 0.96 8.40
N THR A 266 2.89 0.20 7.32
CA THR A 266 2.37 0.80 6.06
C THR A 266 1.00 1.49 6.21
N THR A 267 0.32 1.26 7.34
CA THR A 267 -0.84 2.03 7.81
C THR A 267 -0.63 3.54 7.66
N VAL A 268 0.54 4.07 8.02
CA VAL A 268 0.84 5.53 7.97
C VAL A 268 0.71 6.12 6.57
N THR A 269 0.99 5.34 5.52
CA THR A 269 0.82 5.72 4.11
C THR A 269 -0.41 5.06 3.47
N CYS A 270 -1.40 4.68 4.26
CA CYS A 270 -2.60 3.99 3.75
C CYS A 270 -3.86 4.41 4.52
N HIS A 271 -4.18 3.70 5.61
CA HIS A 271 -5.41 3.88 6.40
C HIS A 271 -5.16 4.46 7.80
N GLY A 272 -3.99 5.04 8.07
CA GLY A 272 -3.70 5.80 9.30
C GLY A 272 -4.77 6.86 9.58
N PRO A 273 -5.15 7.70 8.60
CA PRO A 273 -6.24 8.67 8.79
C PRO A 273 -7.60 8.03 9.11
N SER A 274 -7.81 6.77 8.69
CA SER A 274 -9.03 6.03 9.05
C SER A 274 -9.03 5.60 10.52
N ILE A 275 -7.86 5.30 11.05
CA ILE A 275 -7.66 4.96 12.46
C ILE A 275 -7.82 6.20 13.34
N GLU A 276 -7.29 7.34 12.92
CA GLU A 276 -7.51 8.61 13.63
C GLU A 276 -9.01 8.94 13.69
N ALA A 277 -9.72 8.83 12.57
CA ALA A 277 -11.15 9.09 12.53
C ALA A 277 -11.96 8.13 13.43
N LEU A 278 -11.67 6.82 13.42
CA LEU A 278 -12.40 5.88 14.27
C LEU A 278 -12.09 6.07 15.77
N GLN A 279 -10.90 6.58 16.12
CA GLN A 279 -10.55 6.90 17.50
C GLN A 279 -11.37 8.08 18.03
N GLU A 280 -11.69 9.05 17.18
CA GLU A 280 -12.46 10.25 17.55
C GLU A 280 -13.96 9.97 17.69
N ILE A 281 -14.54 9.15 16.80
CA ILE A 281 -16.02 9.04 16.68
C ILE A 281 -16.56 7.59 16.64
N GLY A 282 -15.70 6.58 16.76
CA GLY A 282 -16.07 5.17 16.68
C GLY A 282 -16.31 4.65 15.26
N LEU A 283 -16.65 3.36 15.14
CA LEU A 283 -16.87 2.70 13.85
C LEU A 283 -18.05 1.72 13.91
N VAL A 284 -19.00 1.85 12.98
CA VAL A 284 -20.09 0.88 12.79
C VAL A 284 -19.73 -0.05 11.62
N SER A 285 -19.21 -1.25 11.91
CA SER A 285 -18.74 -2.18 10.88
C SER A 285 -19.40 -3.56 10.94
N ALA A 286 -19.01 -4.44 10.00
CA ALA A 286 -19.41 -5.85 9.97
C ALA A 286 -18.38 -6.69 9.20
N THR A 287 -18.40 -8.00 9.39
CA THR A 287 -17.55 -8.92 8.61
C THR A 287 -18.02 -9.02 7.16
N LEU A 288 -17.11 -9.35 6.24
CA LEU A 288 -17.42 -9.55 4.82
C LEU A 288 -18.50 -10.62 4.61
N GLY A 289 -18.63 -11.58 5.52
CA GLY A 289 -19.68 -12.60 5.52
C GLY A 289 -21.08 -12.02 5.76
N GLN A 290 -21.23 -11.09 6.71
CA GLN A 290 -22.52 -10.41 6.96
C GLN A 290 -22.92 -9.57 5.73
N ILE A 291 -21.97 -8.82 5.19
CA ILE A 291 -22.18 -7.96 4.02
C ILE A 291 -22.55 -8.79 2.79
N LYS A 292 -21.81 -9.87 2.51
CA LYS A 292 -22.13 -10.83 1.45
C LYS A 292 -23.56 -11.31 1.55
N ASN A 293 -24.03 -11.64 2.74
CA ASN A 293 -25.33 -12.27 2.91
C ASN A 293 -26.51 -11.30 2.86
N ARG A 294 -26.33 -10.04 3.30
CA ARG A 294 -27.44 -9.11 3.58
C ARG A 294 -27.47 -7.86 2.68
N ALA A 295 -26.31 -7.35 2.27
CA ALA A 295 -26.23 -6.01 1.69
C ALA A 295 -26.96 -5.88 0.35
N ASP A 296 -27.95 -4.99 0.27
CA ASP A 296 -28.62 -4.59 -0.97
C ASP A 296 -28.15 -3.24 -1.51
N VAL A 297 -27.47 -2.42 -0.72
CA VAL A 297 -26.77 -1.24 -1.24
C VAL A 297 -25.29 -1.36 -0.92
N VAL A 298 -24.45 -1.30 -1.95
CA VAL A 298 -22.99 -1.35 -1.83
C VAL A 298 -22.41 -0.09 -2.44
N VAL A 299 -21.74 0.72 -1.62
CA VAL A 299 -21.04 1.93 -2.04
C VAL A 299 -19.54 1.65 -2.04
N TYR A 300 -18.86 1.93 -3.15
CA TYR A 300 -17.40 2.11 -3.15
C TYR A 300 -17.08 3.59 -3.25
N TRP A 301 -16.50 4.16 -2.20
CA TRP A 301 -16.13 5.57 -2.10
C TRP A 301 -14.62 5.74 -2.16
N GLY A 302 -14.10 6.43 -3.18
CA GLY A 302 -12.67 6.65 -3.35
C GLY A 302 -11.86 5.35 -3.39
N SER A 303 -12.45 4.28 -3.95
CA SER A 303 -11.83 2.95 -4.03
C SER A 303 -12.18 2.26 -5.35
N ASN A 304 -11.20 1.54 -5.89
CA ASN A 304 -11.32 0.83 -7.17
C ASN A 304 -10.98 -0.67 -6.99
N PRO A 305 -11.88 -1.48 -6.39
CA PRO A 305 -11.65 -2.90 -6.17
C PRO A 305 -11.33 -3.66 -7.47
N ALA A 306 -11.84 -3.23 -8.63
CA ALA A 306 -11.51 -3.87 -9.92
C ALA A 306 -10.01 -3.88 -10.25
N GLN A 307 -9.21 -3.00 -9.65
CA GLN A 307 -7.76 -2.95 -9.84
C GLN A 307 -6.95 -3.24 -8.56
N ALA A 308 -7.45 -2.85 -7.38
CA ALA A 308 -6.72 -2.98 -6.12
C ALA A 308 -7.06 -4.25 -5.32
N HIS A 309 -8.30 -4.73 -5.43
CA HIS A 309 -8.84 -5.85 -4.67
C HIS A 309 -9.73 -6.72 -5.57
N ILE A 310 -9.13 -7.27 -6.62
CA ILE A 310 -9.82 -7.75 -7.84
C ILE A 310 -10.97 -8.73 -7.54
N ARG A 311 -10.76 -9.64 -6.59
CA ARG A 311 -11.76 -10.66 -6.23
C ARG A 311 -12.78 -10.19 -5.18
N HIS A 312 -12.66 -8.97 -4.66
CA HIS A 312 -13.55 -8.46 -3.61
C HIS A 312 -15.02 -8.47 -4.02
N MET A 313 -15.33 -7.99 -5.23
CA MET A 313 -16.70 -7.98 -5.75
C MET A 313 -17.25 -9.38 -5.99
N GLN A 314 -16.42 -10.27 -6.53
CA GLN A 314 -16.75 -11.68 -6.78
C GLN A 314 -17.04 -12.43 -5.48
N ARG A 315 -16.24 -12.20 -4.43
CA ARG A 315 -16.29 -13.00 -3.21
C ARG A 315 -17.27 -12.47 -2.16
N TYR A 316 -17.40 -11.16 -2.05
CA TYR A 316 -17.98 -10.55 -0.84
C TYR A 316 -19.12 -9.56 -1.09
N THR A 317 -19.30 -9.07 -2.32
CA THR A 317 -20.30 -8.02 -2.57
C THR A 317 -21.14 -8.30 -3.82
N VAL A 318 -21.08 -7.43 -4.82
CA VAL A 318 -22.10 -7.29 -5.87
C VAL A 318 -22.21 -8.47 -6.82
N LEU A 319 -21.14 -9.25 -6.98
CA LEU A 319 -21.12 -10.45 -7.82
C LEU A 319 -21.18 -11.75 -7.01
N SER A 320 -21.32 -11.66 -5.69
CA SER A 320 -21.32 -12.79 -4.78
C SER A 320 -22.72 -13.32 -4.49
N LYS A 321 -22.84 -14.66 -4.36
CA LYS A 321 -24.06 -15.34 -3.92
C LYS A 321 -24.09 -15.38 -2.39
N GLY A 322 -25.01 -14.61 -1.80
CA GLY A 322 -25.32 -14.59 -0.38
C GLY A 322 -26.52 -15.46 0.00
N VAL A 323 -26.81 -15.52 1.30
CA VAL A 323 -27.99 -16.20 1.83
C VAL A 323 -29.29 -15.48 1.43
N TYR A 324 -29.36 -14.15 1.54
CA TYR A 324 -30.57 -13.37 1.23
C TYR A 324 -30.46 -12.61 -0.10
N ARG A 325 -29.25 -12.48 -0.65
CA ARG A 325 -28.96 -11.80 -1.92
C ARG A 325 -28.34 -12.82 -2.87
N LYS A 326 -29.09 -13.30 -3.85
CA LYS A 326 -28.70 -14.42 -4.72
C LYS A 326 -27.97 -13.98 -5.97
N THR A 327 -28.29 -12.78 -6.47
CA THR A 327 -27.79 -12.29 -7.76
C THR A 327 -27.37 -10.82 -7.68
N ARG A 328 -26.69 -10.34 -8.72
CA ARG A 328 -26.34 -8.91 -8.88
C ARG A 328 -27.56 -7.98 -8.90
N LYS A 329 -28.72 -8.48 -9.35
CA LYS A 329 -29.99 -7.71 -9.40
C LYS A 329 -30.55 -7.39 -8.02
N ASP A 330 -30.17 -8.17 -7.00
CA ASP A 330 -30.61 -7.97 -5.61
C ASP A 330 -29.83 -6.86 -4.90
N ARG A 331 -28.93 -6.17 -5.62
CA ARG A 331 -27.96 -5.23 -5.05
C ARG A 331 -27.83 -4.01 -5.96
N LYS A 332 -27.87 -2.82 -5.38
CA LYS A 332 -27.51 -1.56 -6.00
C LYS A 332 -26.02 -1.29 -5.74
N LEU A 333 -25.25 -1.11 -6.81
CA LEU A 333 -23.86 -0.66 -6.76
C LEU A 333 -23.78 0.84 -6.99
N ILE A 334 -23.21 1.55 -6.03
CA ILE A 334 -22.92 2.97 -6.10
C ILE A 334 -21.41 3.14 -6.07
N VAL A 335 -20.88 4.02 -6.92
CA VAL A 335 -19.47 4.39 -6.90
C VAL A 335 -19.36 5.90 -6.79
N VAL A 336 -18.56 6.36 -5.82
CA VAL A 336 -18.19 7.76 -5.66
C VAL A 336 -16.69 7.87 -5.90
N ASP A 337 -16.29 8.46 -7.02
CA ASP A 337 -14.88 8.60 -7.40
C ASP A 337 -14.72 9.76 -8.39
N CYS A 338 -13.61 10.48 -8.33
CA CYS A 338 -13.30 11.56 -9.28
C CYS A 338 -13.05 11.06 -10.71
N ARG A 339 -12.72 9.77 -10.87
CA ARG A 339 -12.47 9.13 -12.17
C ARG A 339 -13.58 8.13 -12.50
N PRO A 340 -13.98 7.99 -13.78
CA PRO A 340 -14.93 6.96 -14.22
C PRO A 340 -14.25 5.58 -14.30
N THR A 341 -13.73 5.10 -13.17
CA THR A 341 -12.90 3.88 -13.03
C THR A 341 -13.58 2.61 -13.57
N HIS A 342 -12.82 1.52 -13.66
CA HIS A 342 -13.36 0.20 -14.00
C HIS A 342 -14.50 -0.22 -13.07
N THR A 343 -14.41 0.11 -11.78
CA THR A 343 -15.50 -0.14 -10.82
C THR A 343 -16.70 0.76 -11.10
N ALA A 344 -16.48 2.04 -11.42
CA ALA A 344 -17.56 2.98 -11.79
C ALA A 344 -18.36 2.53 -13.02
N LYS A 345 -17.70 1.93 -14.02
CA LYS A 345 -18.38 1.39 -15.22
C LYS A 345 -19.35 0.23 -14.92
N MET A 346 -19.23 -0.41 -13.76
CA MET A 346 -20.16 -1.47 -13.32
C MET A 346 -21.30 -0.94 -12.43
N ALA A 347 -21.24 0.34 -12.04
CA ALA A 347 -22.14 0.95 -11.06
C ALA A 347 -23.53 1.23 -11.65
N ASP A 348 -24.55 1.04 -10.82
CA ASP A 348 -25.92 1.45 -11.14
C ASP A 348 -26.13 2.96 -10.91
N LEU A 349 -25.24 3.59 -10.13
CA LEU A 349 -25.15 5.03 -9.94
C LEU A 349 -23.67 5.41 -9.74
N PHE A 350 -23.14 6.26 -10.61
CA PHE A 350 -21.81 6.83 -10.48
C PHE A 350 -21.90 8.30 -10.10
N ILE A 351 -21.32 8.67 -8.96
CA ILE A 351 -21.17 10.06 -8.51
C ILE A 351 -19.72 10.48 -8.77
N GLN A 352 -19.55 11.40 -9.72
CA GLN A 352 -18.24 11.94 -10.02
C GLN A 352 -18.00 13.18 -9.15
N VAL A 353 -17.38 12.96 -7.99
CA VAL A 353 -17.00 14.04 -7.09
C VAL A 353 -15.76 14.77 -7.63
N GLU A 354 -15.72 16.08 -7.48
CA GLU A 354 -14.54 16.87 -7.80
C GLU A 354 -13.37 16.47 -6.87
N PRO A 355 -12.12 16.37 -7.38
CA PRO A 355 -10.97 16.08 -6.54
C PRO A 355 -10.88 17.00 -5.31
N ASN A 356 -10.53 16.43 -4.15
CA ASN A 356 -10.45 17.13 -2.85
C ASN A 356 -11.78 17.68 -2.30
N LYS A 357 -12.94 17.28 -2.85
CA LYS A 357 -14.26 17.76 -2.41
C LYS A 357 -15.18 16.70 -1.78
N ASP A 358 -14.59 15.59 -1.35
CA ASP A 358 -15.31 14.51 -0.67
C ASP A 358 -15.93 14.97 0.66
N TYR A 359 -15.24 15.82 1.43
CA TYR A 359 -15.75 16.35 2.71
C TYR A 359 -17.06 17.12 2.52
N GLU A 360 -17.10 18.03 1.54
CA GLU A 360 -18.28 18.83 1.24
C GLU A 360 -19.45 17.95 0.75
N LEU A 361 -19.18 16.96 -0.10
CA LEU A 361 -20.21 16.02 -0.55
C LEU A 361 -20.77 15.19 0.61
N LEU A 362 -19.90 14.69 1.50
CA LEU A 362 -20.32 13.92 2.68
C LEU A 362 -21.15 14.78 3.64
N THR A 363 -20.74 16.02 3.88
CA THR A 363 -21.47 16.98 4.72
C THR A 363 -22.87 17.23 4.14
N ALA A 364 -22.98 17.45 2.83
CA ALA A 364 -24.26 17.64 2.15
C ALA A 364 -25.18 16.42 2.25
N LEU A 365 -24.65 15.20 2.11
CA LEU A 365 -25.43 13.98 2.33
C LEU A 365 -25.94 13.88 3.77
N ARG A 366 -25.10 14.22 4.75
CA ARG A 366 -25.51 14.24 6.16
C ARG A 366 -26.60 15.27 6.43
N MET A 367 -26.55 16.44 5.79
CA MET A 367 -27.64 17.44 5.89
C MET A 367 -28.97 16.83 5.43
N ILE A 368 -29.01 16.22 4.24
CA ILE A 368 -30.22 15.60 3.70
C ILE A 368 -30.72 14.47 4.62
N VAL A 369 -29.83 13.56 5.04
CA VAL A 369 -30.18 12.43 5.92
C VAL A 369 -30.74 12.88 7.27
N ASN A 370 -30.36 14.07 7.75
CA ASN A 370 -30.89 14.67 8.97
C ASN A 370 -32.07 15.65 8.73
N GLY A 371 -32.64 15.69 7.53
CA GLY A 371 -33.85 16.46 7.20
C GLY A 371 -33.63 17.93 6.85
N TYR A 372 -32.40 18.33 6.54
CA TYR A 372 -32.09 19.68 6.06
C TYR A 372 -32.02 19.74 4.53
N ASP A 373 -32.37 20.90 3.94
CA ASP A 373 -32.21 21.16 2.51
C ASP A 373 -30.82 21.75 2.19
N ILE A 374 -30.41 21.66 0.93
CA ILE A 374 -29.18 22.23 0.37
C ILE A 374 -29.58 23.40 -0.53
N ASP A 375 -29.09 24.60 -0.25
CA ASP A 375 -29.46 25.81 -1.00
C ASP A 375 -28.62 26.05 -2.28
N CYS A 376 -27.64 25.19 -2.57
CA CYS A 376 -26.83 25.29 -3.79
C CYS A 376 -27.22 24.24 -4.85
N ASP A 377 -27.13 24.64 -6.12
CA ASP A 377 -27.45 23.79 -7.27
C ASP A 377 -26.40 22.71 -7.54
N VAL A 378 -25.17 22.91 -7.08
CA VAL A 378 -24.04 21.98 -7.27
C VAL A 378 -23.24 21.88 -5.97
N VAL A 379 -22.93 20.65 -5.55
CA VAL A 379 -22.06 20.34 -4.42
C VAL A 379 -20.90 19.50 -4.92
N ALA A 380 -19.66 19.95 -4.72
CA ALA A 380 -18.46 19.17 -5.08
C ALA A 380 -18.46 18.68 -6.55
N GLY A 381 -18.93 19.51 -7.47
CA GLY A 381 -19.09 19.15 -8.89
C GLY A 381 -20.30 18.25 -9.21
N VAL A 382 -21.14 17.91 -8.22
CA VAL A 382 -22.31 17.04 -8.36
C VAL A 382 -23.60 17.87 -8.33
N PRO A 383 -24.48 17.78 -9.34
CA PRO A 383 -25.79 18.45 -9.32
C PRO A 383 -26.65 18.05 -8.12
N LYS A 384 -27.36 19.03 -7.54
CA LYS A 384 -28.21 18.89 -6.34
C LYS A 384 -29.13 17.67 -6.43
N GLU A 385 -29.81 17.48 -7.56
CA GLU A 385 -30.76 16.39 -7.78
C GLU A 385 -30.09 15.01 -7.62
N LYS A 386 -28.84 14.91 -8.05
CA LYS A 386 -28.06 13.67 -7.98
C LYS A 386 -27.54 13.41 -6.57
N VAL A 387 -27.26 14.47 -5.79
CA VAL A 387 -26.95 14.35 -4.35
C VAL A 387 -28.18 13.85 -3.59
N TYR A 388 -29.36 14.39 -3.88
CA TYR A 388 -30.63 13.89 -3.33
C TYR A 388 -30.93 12.45 -3.75
N GLN A 389 -30.71 12.11 -5.03
CA GLN A 389 -30.86 10.73 -5.50
C GLN A 389 -29.96 9.78 -4.72
N LEU A 390 -28.70 10.16 -4.47
CA LEU A 390 -27.79 9.36 -3.66
C LEU A 390 -28.32 9.21 -2.24
N ALA A 391 -28.62 10.31 -1.54
CA ALA A 391 -29.10 10.30 -0.16
C ALA A 391 -30.34 9.40 0.01
N ASN A 392 -31.35 9.56 -0.86
CA ASN A 392 -32.56 8.75 -0.84
C ASN A 392 -32.25 7.27 -1.06
N THR A 393 -31.39 6.94 -2.02
CA THR A 393 -30.98 5.55 -2.26
C THR A 393 -30.28 4.92 -1.03
N LEU A 394 -29.52 5.71 -0.27
CA LEU A 394 -28.87 5.24 0.96
C LEU A 394 -29.89 5.01 2.08
N MET A 395 -30.87 5.91 2.25
CA MET A 395 -31.92 5.79 3.27
C MET A 395 -32.88 4.61 2.99
N ASP A 396 -33.16 4.33 1.71
CA ASP A 396 -34.06 3.25 1.28
C ASP A 396 -33.45 1.83 1.34
N ALA A 397 -32.15 1.72 1.67
CA ALA A 397 -31.49 0.42 1.81
C ALA A 397 -32.17 -0.46 2.88
N LYS A 398 -32.02 -1.79 2.83
CA LYS A 398 -32.35 -2.66 3.98
C LYS A 398 -31.10 -3.02 4.78
N PHE A 399 -29.99 -3.18 4.07
CA PHE A 399 -28.65 -3.30 4.63
C PHE A 399 -27.68 -2.64 3.66
N GLY A 400 -27.17 -1.47 4.03
CA GLY A 400 -26.17 -0.75 3.25
C GLY A 400 -24.75 -0.96 3.77
N VAL A 401 -23.77 -0.87 2.86
CA VAL A 401 -22.35 -0.81 3.20
C VAL A 401 -21.62 0.28 2.41
N ILE A 402 -20.80 1.06 3.10
CA ILE A 402 -19.77 1.90 2.47
C ILE A 402 -18.41 1.21 2.60
N TYR A 403 -17.82 0.85 1.48
CA TYR A 403 -16.40 0.55 1.37
C TYR A 403 -15.65 1.80 0.94
N PHE A 404 -14.61 2.17 1.66
CA PHE A 404 -13.82 3.35 1.32
C PHE A 404 -12.33 3.06 1.23
N GLY A 405 -11.61 3.86 0.45
CA GLY A 405 -10.18 3.66 0.20
C GLY A 405 -9.38 4.95 0.13
N MET A 406 -8.31 4.88 -0.65
CA MET A 406 -7.27 5.91 -0.70
C MET A 406 -7.74 7.23 -1.30
N GLY A 407 -8.89 7.27 -1.97
CA GLY A 407 -9.52 8.50 -2.44
C GLY A 407 -9.98 9.41 -1.30
N LEU A 408 -10.19 8.88 -0.09
CA LEU A 408 -10.50 9.68 1.09
C LEU A 408 -9.30 9.90 2.01
N THR A 409 -8.40 8.91 2.11
CA THR A 409 -7.28 8.98 3.08
C THR A 409 -6.08 9.78 2.57
N MET A 410 -5.85 9.83 1.26
CA MET A 410 -4.65 10.45 0.66
C MET A 410 -4.90 11.81 -0.01
N THR A 411 -6.14 12.30 0.04
CA THR A 411 -6.57 13.61 -0.47
C THR A 411 -6.60 14.64 0.66
N GLN A 412 -6.83 15.91 0.33
CA GLN A 412 -7.03 16.95 1.33
C GLN A 412 -8.17 16.58 2.29
N GLY A 413 -8.00 16.86 3.60
CA GLY A 413 -8.96 16.54 4.65
C GLY A 413 -8.63 15.23 5.41
N LYS A 414 -8.11 14.21 4.72
CA LYS A 414 -7.59 12.95 5.30
C LYS A 414 -8.54 12.32 6.32
N SER A 415 -8.23 12.41 7.62
CA SER A 415 -9.04 11.84 8.69
C SER A 415 -10.43 12.51 8.76
N ARG A 416 -10.52 13.81 8.48
CA ARG A 416 -11.80 14.55 8.45
C ARG A 416 -12.77 14.02 7.39
N ASN A 417 -12.26 13.59 6.23
CA ASN A 417 -13.08 12.94 5.21
C ASN A 417 -13.69 11.64 5.75
N ILE A 418 -12.90 10.86 6.49
CA ILE A 418 -13.35 9.59 7.07
C ILE A 418 -14.32 9.82 8.22
N GLU A 419 -14.08 10.83 9.05
CA GLU A 419 -15.00 11.22 10.12
C GLU A 419 -16.40 11.49 9.57
N GLU A 420 -16.50 12.27 8.50
CA GLU A 420 -17.78 12.58 7.87
C GLU A 420 -18.43 11.35 7.21
N ALA A 421 -17.64 10.44 6.63
CA ALA A 421 -18.16 9.18 6.09
C ALA A 421 -18.70 8.24 7.17
N ILE A 422 -18.03 8.16 8.32
CA ILE A 422 -18.50 7.38 9.47
C ILE A 422 -19.75 8.03 10.08
N LYS A 423 -19.77 9.35 10.27
CA LYS A 423 -20.95 10.07 10.79
C LYS A 423 -22.16 9.91 9.86
N LEU A 424 -21.95 9.93 8.53
CA LEU A 424 -23.01 9.61 7.57
C LEU A 424 -23.59 8.22 7.82
N VAL A 425 -22.76 7.20 8.03
CA VAL A 425 -23.25 5.86 8.37
C VAL A 425 -23.96 5.82 9.72
N GLN A 426 -23.48 6.54 10.73
CA GLN A 426 -24.16 6.66 12.03
C GLN A 426 -25.54 7.32 11.89
N ASP A 427 -25.63 8.40 11.10
CA ASP A 427 -26.87 9.11 10.80
C ASP A 427 -27.86 8.22 10.01
N LEU A 428 -27.36 7.46 9.02
CA LEU A 428 -28.17 6.48 8.27
C LEU A 428 -28.74 5.38 9.17
N ASN A 429 -28.06 4.99 10.25
CA ASN A 429 -28.57 3.99 11.20
C ASN A 429 -29.82 4.44 11.99
N LYS A 430 -30.21 5.72 11.91
CA LYS A 430 -31.52 6.20 12.39
C LYS A 430 -32.67 5.77 11.48
N TRP A 431 -32.37 5.49 10.21
CA TRP A 431 -33.34 5.15 9.15
C TRP A 431 -33.29 3.67 8.76
N THR A 432 -32.08 3.13 8.58
CA THR A 432 -31.85 1.77 8.08
C THR A 432 -30.52 1.20 8.54
N LYS A 433 -30.32 -0.13 8.47
CA LYS A 433 -29.04 -0.71 8.82
C LYS A 433 -27.97 -0.32 7.80
N PHE A 434 -26.95 0.41 8.26
CA PHE A 434 -25.78 0.76 7.44
C PHE A 434 -24.47 0.42 8.18
N VAL A 435 -23.43 0.03 7.45
CA VAL A 435 -22.08 -0.21 7.99
C VAL A 435 -21.02 0.42 7.09
N ILE A 436 -19.82 0.64 7.62
CA ILE A 436 -18.67 1.16 6.88
C ILE A 436 -17.43 0.31 7.16
N THR A 437 -16.63 0.05 6.12
CA THR A 437 -15.43 -0.79 6.19
C THR A 437 -14.30 -0.22 5.31
N PRO A 438 -13.08 -0.03 5.85
CA PRO A 438 -11.93 0.37 5.04
C PRO A 438 -11.45 -0.76 4.13
N MET A 439 -11.13 -0.44 2.88
CA MET A 439 -10.53 -1.37 1.92
C MET A 439 -9.01 -1.52 2.17
N ARG A 440 -8.66 -2.15 3.29
CA ARG A 440 -7.26 -2.30 3.76
C ARG A 440 -6.34 -2.89 2.68
N GLY A 441 -5.16 -2.30 2.52
CA GLY A 441 -4.24 -2.56 1.40
C GLY A 441 -3.59 -3.94 1.44
N HIS A 442 -2.48 -4.09 2.16
CA HIS A 442 -1.67 -5.32 2.23
C HIS A 442 -2.38 -6.45 2.97
N PHE A 443 -2.00 -7.69 2.69
CA PHE A 443 -2.67 -8.88 3.24
C PHE A 443 -2.66 -8.97 4.76
N ASN A 444 -1.68 -8.37 5.45
CA ASN A 444 -1.60 -8.40 6.90
C ASN A 444 -1.43 -7.03 7.57
N VAL A 445 -1.76 -5.93 6.87
CA VAL A 445 -1.75 -4.59 7.49
C VAL A 445 -2.71 -4.50 8.68
N THR A 446 -3.81 -5.27 8.65
CA THR A 446 -4.71 -5.39 9.79
C THR A 446 -4.02 -6.10 10.95
N GLY A 447 -3.40 -7.25 10.71
CA GLY A 447 -2.82 -8.07 11.79
C GLY A 447 -1.60 -7.42 12.44
N ALA A 448 -0.78 -6.71 11.67
CA ALA A 448 0.31 -5.90 12.22
C ALA A 448 -0.23 -4.78 13.14
N GLY A 449 -1.33 -4.13 12.75
CA GLY A 449 -1.99 -3.11 13.57
C GLY A 449 -2.65 -3.68 14.83
N GLU A 450 -3.32 -4.83 14.73
CA GLU A 450 -3.87 -5.54 15.90
C GLU A 450 -2.74 -5.90 16.88
N ALA A 451 -1.64 -6.47 16.37
CA ALA A 451 -0.51 -6.88 17.18
C ALA A 451 0.12 -5.73 17.97
N LEU A 452 0.34 -4.62 17.28
CA LEU A 452 0.88 -3.41 17.91
C LEU A 452 -0.11 -2.85 18.94
N THR A 453 -1.41 -2.87 18.64
CA THR A 453 -2.44 -2.36 19.55
C THR A 453 -2.54 -3.17 20.83
N TRP A 454 -2.61 -4.51 20.77
CA TRP A 454 -2.78 -5.30 22.00
C TRP A 454 -1.50 -5.34 22.87
N ILE A 455 -0.32 -5.05 22.29
CA ILE A 455 0.95 -4.99 23.05
C ILE A 455 1.17 -3.59 23.64
N THR A 456 0.93 -2.53 22.85
CA THR A 456 1.36 -1.17 23.19
C THR A 456 0.22 -0.22 23.56
N GLY A 457 -1.02 -0.61 23.29
CA GLY A 457 -2.20 0.26 23.34
C GLY A 457 -2.40 1.11 22.09
N PHE A 458 -1.46 1.10 21.13
CA PHE A 458 -1.51 1.98 19.95
C PHE A 458 -1.35 1.21 18.61
N PRO A 459 -2.04 1.63 17.54
CA PRO A 459 -2.14 0.84 16.31
C PRO A 459 -1.05 1.08 15.23
N PHE A 460 -0.30 2.18 15.30
CA PHE A 460 0.82 2.52 14.40
C PHE A 460 1.60 3.70 15.00
N SER A 461 2.73 4.13 14.40
CA SER A 461 3.45 5.35 14.80
C SER A 461 3.77 5.40 16.32
N VAL A 462 4.48 4.38 16.82
CA VAL A 462 4.74 4.18 18.26
C VAL A 462 6.22 4.42 18.58
N ASP A 463 6.48 5.44 19.39
CA ASP A 463 7.81 5.86 19.85
C ASP A 463 8.10 5.33 21.27
N PHE A 464 9.24 4.66 21.43
CA PHE A 464 9.70 4.07 22.69
C PHE A 464 10.87 4.82 23.36
N ARG A 465 11.32 5.98 22.85
CA ARG A 465 12.49 6.73 23.38
C ARG A 465 12.43 7.12 24.86
N ARG A 466 11.24 7.07 25.46
CA ARG A 466 11.02 7.39 26.89
C ARG A 466 10.90 6.15 27.78
N GLY A 467 11.08 4.96 27.21
CA GLY A 467 10.94 3.69 27.92
C GLY A 467 9.50 3.21 28.08
N PHE A 468 8.53 3.92 27.48
CA PHE A 468 7.12 3.53 27.40
C PHE A 468 6.55 4.00 26.06
N PRO A 469 5.50 3.33 25.53
CA PRO A 469 4.97 3.64 24.22
C PRO A 469 4.31 5.02 24.19
N ARG A 470 4.62 5.81 23.17
CA ARG A 470 3.98 7.08 22.86
C ARG A 470 3.49 7.09 21.43
N HIS A 471 2.32 7.68 21.21
CA HIS A 471 1.69 7.75 19.90
C HIS A 471 1.31 9.19 19.57
N SER A 472 1.91 9.73 18.51
CA SER A 472 1.61 11.07 18.03
C SER A 472 1.80 11.13 16.51
N PRO A 473 0.87 10.59 15.71
CA PRO A 473 0.88 10.76 14.25
C PRO A 473 1.15 12.22 13.84
N GLY A 474 1.88 12.41 12.73
CA GLY A 474 2.38 13.75 12.34
C GLY A 474 3.71 14.15 13.00
N LEU A 475 4.09 13.49 14.10
CA LEU A 475 5.39 13.65 14.75
C LEU A 475 6.18 12.33 14.77
N THR A 476 5.56 11.25 15.25
CA THR A 476 6.15 9.92 15.38
C THR A 476 5.86 9.04 14.17
N SER A 477 5.28 9.58 13.10
CA SER A 477 5.03 8.84 11.85
C SER A 477 6.33 8.67 11.07
N ALA A 478 6.56 7.50 10.46
CA ALA A 478 7.79 7.21 9.70
C ALA A 478 8.05 8.25 8.59
N THR A 479 6.99 8.66 7.89
CA THR A 479 7.02 9.70 6.86
C THR A 479 7.50 11.05 7.40
N ASP A 480 6.94 11.50 8.54
CA ASP A 480 7.33 12.75 9.20
C ASP A 480 8.74 12.67 9.80
N ALA A 481 9.06 11.58 10.50
CA ALA A 481 10.34 11.37 11.15
C ALA A 481 11.49 11.32 10.14
N LEU A 482 11.29 10.68 8.98
CA LEU A 482 12.24 10.70 7.87
C LEU A 482 12.29 12.08 7.21
N ALA A 483 11.15 12.70 6.88
CA ALA A 483 11.14 13.98 6.19
C ALA A 483 11.78 15.12 7.01
N LYS A 484 11.68 15.04 8.34
CA LYS A 484 12.30 15.98 9.30
C LYS A 484 13.73 15.58 9.72
N GLY A 485 14.21 14.41 9.29
CA GLY A 485 15.56 13.93 9.60
C GLY A 485 15.78 13.51 11.06
N PHE A 486 14.73 13.10 11.76
CA PHE A 486 14.80 12.75 13.19
C PHE A 486 15.44 11.40 13.46
N VAL A 487 15.24 10.44 12.56
CA VAL A 487 15.76 9.07 12.71
C VAL A 487 17.14 8.95 12.07
N ASP A 488 18.03 8.18 12.68
CA ASP A 488 19.45 8.09 12.31
C ASP A 488 19.88 6.69 11.85
N ALA A 489 18.98 5.70 11.88
CA ALA A 489 19.09 4.41 11.20
C ALA A 489 17.69 3.88 10.87
N ALA A 490 17.58 2.95 9.92
CA ALA A 490 16.32 2.31 9.59
C ALA A 490 16.47 0.80 9.36
N LEU A 491 15.60 0.01 9.97
CA LEU A 491 15.31 -1.37 9.61
C LEU A 491 13.97 -1.41 8.86
N ILE A 492 14.02 -1.82 7.60
CA ILE A 492 12.85 -2.01 6.75
C ILE A 492 12.61 -3.50 6.56
N ILE A 493 11.39 -3.95 6.86
CA ILE A 493 11.00 -5.36 6.71
C ILE A 493 9.70 -5.49 5.93
N ALA A 494 9.71 -6.37 4.93
CA ALA A 494 8.53 -6.71 4.12
C ALA A 494 7.80 -5.46 3.55
N SER A 495 8.57 -4.45 3.14
CA SER A 495 8.06 -3.17 2.64
C SER A 495 9.09 -2.45 1.77
N ASP A 496 8.63 -1.51 0.96
CA ASP A 496 9.45 -0.80 -0.02
C ASP A 496 9.21 0.73 0.03
N PRO A 497 9.59 1.41 1.13
CA PRO A 497 9.38 2.85 1.29
C PRO A 497 10.04 3.69 0.20
N VAL A 498 11.18 3.28 -0.38
CA VAL A 498 11.83 4.03 -1.48
C VAL A 498 10.89 4.19 -2.68
N ALA A 499 10.06 3.18 -2.97
CA ALA A 499 9.08 3.26 -4.06
C ALA A 499 7.73 3.85 -3.67
N HIS A 500 7.45 4.09 -2.39
CA HIS A 500 6.11 4.43 -1.91
C HIS A 500 6.04 5.67 -1.00
N PHE A 501 7.17 6.21 -0.55
CA PHE A 501 7.25 7.44 0.23
C PHE A 501 7.55 8.64 -0.65
N PRO A 502 7.10 9.85 -0.24
CA PRO A 502 7.48 11.10 -0.90
C PRO A 502 8.99 11.28 -0.95
N GLN A 503 9.49 11.93 -2.01
CA GLN A 503 10.92 12.11 -2.25
C GLN A 503 11.71 12.65 -1.05
N GLN A 504 11.13 13.58 -0.28
CA GLN A 504 11.80 14.17 0.88
C GLN A 504 12.17 13.12 1.94
N ALA A 505 11.24 12.22 2.27
CA ALA A 505 11.49 11.15 3.23
C ALA A 505 12.54 10.15 2.69
N VAL A 506 12.46 9.81 1.40
CA VAL A 506 13.40 8.89 0.74
C VAL A 506 14.82 9.46 0.67
N ARG A 507 14.97 10.78 0.44
CA ARG A 507 16.28 11.46 0.46
C ARG A 507 17.00 11.33 1.80
N HIS A 508 16.25 11.34 2.92
CA HIS A 508 16.84 11.12 4.24
C HIS A 508 17.13 9.63 4.48
N LEU A 509 16.18 8.75 4.12
CA LEU A 509 16.36 7.29 4.22
C LEU A 509 17.61 6.80 3.49
N ALA A 510 17.93 7.38 2.33
CA ALA A 510 19.12 7.03 1.56
C ALA A 510 20.45 7.49 2.21
N LYS A 511 20.42 8.45 3.15
CA LYS A 511 21.62 8.99 3.81
C LYS A 511 21.97 8.29 5.11
N ILE A 512 21.01 7.65 5.75
CA ILE A 512 21.18 6.95 7.02
C ILE A 512 21.48 5.45 6.77
N PRO A 513 22.12 4.75 7.73
CA PRO A 513 22.24 3.30 7.69
C PRO A 513 20.89 2.62 7.47
N LEU A 514 20.80 1.84 6.40
CA LEU A 514 19.58 1.18 5.94
C LEU A 514 19.76 -0.34 5.94
N ILE A 515 19.03 -1.00 6.84
CA ILE A 515 18.92 -2.46 6.90
C ILE A 515 17.62 -2.87 6.23
N VAL A 516 17.67 -3.89 5.37
CA VAL A 516 16.49 -4.39 4.65
C VAL A 516 16.37 -5.90 4.79
N ILE A 517 15.20 -6.34 5.25
CA ILE A 517 14.77 -7.74 5.28
C ILE A 517 13.64 -7.92 4.27
N ASP A 518 13.91 -8.58 3.15
CA ASP A 518 12.95 -8.77 2.06
C ASP A 518 13.31 -10.02 1.24
N PRO A 519 12.34 -10.76 0.67
CA PRO A 519 12.64 -11.83 -0.28
C PRO A 519 13.22 -11.35 -1.62
N LYS A 520 12.82 -10.17 -2.13
CA LYS A 520 13.10 -9.76 -3.51
C LYS A 520 13.90 -8.47 -3.60
N LEU A 521 14.50 -8.24 -4.77
CA LEU A 521 15.14 -6.96 -5.08
C LEU A 521 14.07 -5.86 -5.30
N SER A 522 13.78 -5.13 -4.23
CA SER A 522 12.95 -3.92 -4.22
C SER A 522 13.79 -2.65 -4.43
N ALA A 523 13.13 -1.50 -4.64
CA ALA A 523 13.84 -0.22 -4.73
C ALA A 523 14.55 0.14 -3.40
N THR A 524 14.01 -0.33 -2.28
CA THR A 524 14.61 -0.18 -0.96
C THR A 524 15.78 -1.14 -0.77
N ALA A 525 15.64 -2.40 -1.16
CA ALA A 525 16.71 -3.39 -1.08
C ALA A 525 17.95 -2.98 -1.91
N SER A 526 17.77 -2.38 -3.09
CA SER A 526 18.89 -1.93 -3.91
C SER A 526 19.72 -0.81 -3.26
N LEU A 527 19.12 -0.03 -2.35
CA LEU A 527 19.78 1.04 -1.59
C LEU A 527 20.28 0.59 -0.21
N ALA A 528 20.11 -0.67 0.16
CA ALA A 528 20.47 -1.18 1.48
C ALA A 528 21.98 -1.05 1.76
N ASP A 529 22.30 -0.82 3.03
CA ASP A 529 23.65 -0.98 3.59
C ASP A 529 23.85 -2.39 4.14
N VAL A 530 22.79 -3.01 4.66
CA VAL A 530 22.74 -4.43 5.03
C VAL A 530 21.46 -5.01 4.46
N PHE A 531 21.58 -6.08 3.70
CA PHE A 531 20.44 -6.82 3.16
C PHE A 531 20.44 -8.26 3.68
N ILE A 532 19.29 -8.73 4.14
CA ILE A 532 19.09 -10.09 4.62
C ILE A 532 17.89 -10.69 3.87
N PRO A 533 18.07 -11.74 3.04
CA PRO A 533 16.97 -12.40 2.37
C PRO A 533 16.11 -13.16 3.38
N ALA A 534 14.78 -13.07 3.24
CA ALA A 534 13.82 -13.75 4.10
C ALA A 534 12.86 -14.65 3.31
N ALA A 535 12.31 -15.67 3.96
CA ALA A 535 11.28 -16.54 3.41
C ALA A 535 9.96 -15.77 3.20
N ALA A 536 9.28 -15.98 2.07
CA ALA A 536 8.01 -15.34 1.79
C ALA A 536 6.85 -15.99 2.55
N VAL A 537 6.26 -15.23 3.48
CA VAL A 537 5.09 -15.68 4.26
C VAL A 537 3.90 -15.97 3.34
N GLY A 538 3.28 -17.15 3.52
CA GLY A 538 2.21 -17.69 2.69
C GLY A 538 2.65 -18.44 1.43
N ILE A 539 3.97 -18.60 1.23
CA ILE A 539 4.56 -19.43 0.17
C ILE A 539 5.62 -20.36 0.75
N GLU A 540 6.66 -19.79 1.38
CA GLU A 540 7.81 -20.52 1.93
C GLU A 540 7.72 -20.70 3.45
N GLN A 541 6.87 -19.90 4.10
CA GLN A 541 6.68 -19.86 5.55
C GLN A 541 5.19 -19.73 5.86
N GLU A 542 4.72 -20.42 6.89
CA GLU A 542 3.36 -20.24 7.42
C GLU A 542 3.28 -19.04 8.37
N GLY A 543 2.08 -18.55 8.67
CA GLY A 543 1.95 -17.35 9.51
C GLY A 543 0.51 -16.92 9.71
N THR A 544 0.24 -16.16 10.77
CA THR A 544 -1.10 -15.64 11.02
C THR A 544 -1.27 -14.30 10.32
N ALA A 545 -2.38 -14.14 9.57
CA ALA A 545 -2.73 -12.87 8.95
C ALA A 545 -4.19 -12.48 9.18
N TYR A 546 -4.48 -11.19 9.22
CA TYR A 546 -5.84 -10.67 9.41
C TYR A 546 -6.35 -10.01 8.14
N ARG A 547 -7.56 -10.40 7.72
CA ARG A 547 -8.25 -9.81 6.58
C ARG A 547 -8.71 -8.38 6.91
N MET A 548 -9.13 -7.61 5.90
CA MET A 548 -9.59 -6.22 6.07
C MET A 548 -10.74 -6.04 7.08
N ASP A 549 -11.51 -7.09 7.32
CA ASP A 549 -12.62 -7.15 8.28
C ASP A 549 -12.24 -7.81 9.62
N HIS A 550 -10.95 -7.84 9.96
CA HIS A 550 -10.39 -8.34 11.21
C HIS A 550 -10.55 -9.85 11.45
N VAL A 551 -10.92 -10.62 10.42
CA VAL A 551 -10.95 -12.09 10.51
C VAL A 551 -9.52 -12.66 10.40
N PRO A 552 -9.00 -13.37 11.42
CA PRO A 552 -7.70 -14.03 11.34
C PRO A 552 -7.77 -15.30 10.49
N LEU A 553 -6.76 -15.51 9.66
CA LEU A 553 -6.57 -16.68 8.81
C LEU A 553 -5.10 -17.15 8.89
N ARG A 554 -4.89 -18.47 8.85
CA ARG A 554 -3.54 -19.07 8.83
C ARG A 554 -3.05 -19.25 7.39
N LEU A 555 -1.95 -18.59 7.05
CA LEU A 555 -1.20 -18.78 5.82
C LEU A 555 -0.47 -20.13 5.85
N LYS A 556 -0.26 -20.75 4.68
CA LYS A 556 0.37 -22.06 4.56
C LYS A 556 1.78 -21.93 4.00
N LYS A 557 2.67 -22.82 4.45
CA LYS A 557 3.90 -23.16 3.73
C LYS A 557 3.58 -24.13 2.60
N LEU A 558 4.00 -23.82 1.38
CA LEU A 558 3.73 -24.58 0.16
C LEU A 558 5.00 -25.21 -0.43
N ILE A 559 6.12 -24.51 -0.31
CA ILE A 559 7.45 -24.95 -0.75
C ILE A 559 8.48 -24.59 0.33
N ASP A 560 9.68 -25.17 0.26
CA ASP A 560 10.79 -24.76 1.11
C ASP A 560 11.46 -23.48 0.57
N PRO A 561 11.97 -22.59 1.46
CA PRO A 561 12.77 -21.46 1.02
C PRO A 561 14.10 -21.93 0.39
N PRO A 562 14.75 -21.10 -0.44
CA PRO A 562 16.09 -21.38 -0.93
C PRO A 562 17.08 -21.69 0.20
N GLN A 563 18.05 -22.56 -0.07
CA GLN A 563 19.04 -22.96 0.94
C GLN A 563 19.73 -21.74 1.57
N GLY A 564 19.76 -21.70 2.90
CA GLY A 564 20.38 -20.62 3.68
C GLY A 564 19.48 -19.40 3.90
N VAL A 565 18.28 -19.35 3.31
CA VAL A 565 17.28 -18.31 3.59
C VAL A 565 16.43 -18.71 4.79
N LEU A 566 16.35 -17.83 5.78
CA LEU A 566 15.59 -18.02 7.02
C LEU A 566 14.21 -17.35 6.94
N SER A 567 13.30 -17.72 7.84
CA SER A 567 12.05 -16.98 8.04
C SER A 567 12.27 -15.60 8.66
N ASP A 568 11.32 -14.67 8.48
CA ASP A 568 11.34 -13.37 9.16
C ASP A 568 11.46 -13.55 10.69
N GLU A 569 10.77 -14.54 11.26
CA GLU A 569 10.77 -14.88 12.68
C GLU A 569 12.18 -15.25 13.16
N GLU A 570 12.83 -16.21 12.51
CA GLU A 570 14.19 -16.65 12.87
C GLU A 570 15.23 -15.52 12.73
N ILE A 571 15.10 -14.67 11.70
CA ILE A 571 16.00 -13.52 11.52
C ILE A 571 15.82 -12.54 12.69
N LEU A 572 14.57 -12.23 13.06
CA LEU A 572 14.27 -11.31 14.15
C LEU A 572 14.65 -11.87 15.52
N GLU A 573 14.47 -13.16 15.78
CA GLU A 573 14.93 -13.81 17.01
C GLU A 573 16.44 -13.70 17.19
N ARG A 574 17.20 -14.03 16.14
CA ARG A 574 18.67 -13.91 16.15
C ARG A 574 19.12 -12.46 16.29
N LEU A 575 18.46 -11.53 15.59
CA LEU A 575 18.74 -10.10 15.69
C LEU A 575 18.48 -9.59 17.12
N LEU A 576 17.34 -9.95 17.70
CA LEU A 576 16.97 -9.60 19.07
C LEU A 576 17.98 -10.16 20.08
N ALA A 577 18.42 -11.40 19.93
CA ALA A 577 19.46 -12.00 20.78
C ALA A 577 20.79 -11.23 20.71
N LYS A 578 21.22 -10.83 19.50
CA LYS A 578 22.44 -10.01 19.30
C LYS A 578 22.29 -8.62 19.93
N VAL A 579 21.13 -7.97 19.75
CA VAL A 579 20.86 -6.66 20.37
C VAL A 579 20.85 -6.76 21.91
N LYS A 580 20.20 -7.78 22.49
CA LYS A 580 20.25 -8.05 23.94
C LYS A 580 21.68 -8.20 24.44
N LYS A 581 22.50 -8.99 23.74
CA LYS A 581 23.93 -9.18 24.03
C LYS A 581 24.71 -7.87 23.99
N PHE A 582 24.56 -7.07 22.94
CA PHE A 582 25.26 -5.79 22.79
C PHE A 582 24.83 -4.73 23.81
N LYS A 583 23.57 -4.75 24.25
CA LYS A 583 23.07 -3.85 25.32
C LYS A 583 23.36 -4.36 26.75
N GLY A 584 23.98 -5.54 26.90
CA GLY A 584 24.24 -6.13 28.21
C GLY A 584 22.99 -6.55 28.98
N VAL A 585 21.87 -6.76 28.28
CA VAL A 585 20.63 -7.26 28.90
C VAL A 585 20.73 -8.78 28.96
N SER A 586 20.86 -9.34 30.16
CA SER A 586 20.84 -10.80 30.36
C SER A 586 19.53 -11.36 29.80
N ALA A 587 19.61 -12.43 29.00
CA ALA A 587 18.43 -13.18 28.58
C ALA A 587 17.63 -13.56 29.83
N GLY A 588 16.45 -12.97 30.00
CA GLY A 588 15.58 -13.28 31.12
C GLY A 588 15.15 -14.74 31.06
N VAL A 589 15.57 -15.52 32.06
CA VAL A 589 15.04 -16.81 32.53
C VAL A 589 14.03 -17.47 31.58
N LYS A 590 14.51 -18.08 30.49
CA LYS A 590 13.77 -19.14 29.76
C LYS A 590 14.64 -20.03 28.86
N ASP A 591 15.96 -20.00 29.03
CA ASP A 591 16.90 -20.99 28.45
C ASP A 591 17.51 -21.87 29.56
N LEU A 592 16.63 -22.40 30.42
CA LEU A 592 16.93 -23.53 31.31
C LEU A 592 15.80 -24.54 31.15
N GLU A 593 15.85 -25.29 30.04
CA GLU A 593 15.76 -26.75 29.96
C GLU A 593 15.80 -27.21 28.49
#